data_AF-A0A6J4UBT6-F1
#
_entry.id   AF-A0A6J4UBT6-F1
#
_cell.length_a   1.000
_cell.length_b   1.000
_cell.length_c   1.000
_cell.angle_alpha   90.00
_cell.angle_beta   90.00
_cell.angle_gamma   90.00
#
_symmetry.space_group_name_H-M   'P 1'
#
loop_
_entity.id
_entity.type
_entity.pdbx_description
1 polymer ?
#
loop_
_entity_poly.entity_id
_entity_poly.type
_entity_poly.pdbx_seq_one_letter_code
_entity_poly.pdbx_strand_id
1 'polypeptide(L)'
;MESVAPGSLGEALGLRPGDIVHAIDGKPLRDVIDYQYYTGTAGAVAEVTVERGGELTIHEVELEGDDLWGLGFTEPTFDGIRRCTNDCPFCFVKQVPRGMRRTL
;
A
#
# COMPACT_ATOMS: atom_id res chain seq x y z
N MET A 1 -0.75 -5.58 5.90
CA MET A 1 -2.12 -5.58 5.32
C MET A 1 -3.16 -5.75 6.42
N GLU A 2 -4.26 -5.00 6.38
CA GLU A 2 -5.30 -4.98 7.44
C GLU A 2 -6.54 -5.79 7.07
N SER A 3 -6.95 -5.75 5.81
CA SER A 3 -8.15 -6.43 5.34
C SER A 3 -7.99 -6.97 3.93
N VAL A 4 -8.78 -7.99 3.62
CA VAL A 4 -8.93 -8.58 2.30
C VAL A 4 -10.42 -8.65 2.01
N ALA A 5 -10.86 -8.06 0.90
CA ALA A 5 -12.25 -8.03 0.52
C ALA A 5 -12.73 -9.41 0.02
N PRO A 6 -13.95 -9.84 0.38
CA PRO A 6 -14.51 -11.07 -0.18
C PRO A 6 -14.74 -10.95 -1.69
N GLY A 7 -14.53 -12.04 -2.43
CA GLY A 7 -14.63 -12.09 -3.88
C GLY A 7 -13.50 -11.35 -4.61
N SER A 8 -12.41 -11.00 -3.92
CA SER A 8 -11.25 -10.33 -4.52
C SER A 8 -10.16 -11.31 -4.93
N LEU A 9 -9.23 -10.84 -5.78
CA LEU A 9 -8.01 -11.59 -6.10
C LEU A 9 -7.20 -11.91 -4.84
N GLY A 10 -7.16 -10.99 -3.87
CA GLY A 10 -6.50 -11.24 -2.60
C GLY A 10 -7.08 -12.43 -1.84
N GLU A 11 -8.41 -12.57 -1.83
CA GLU A 11 -9.06 -13.73 -1.21
C GLU A 11 -8.76 -15.02 -2.00
N ALA A 12 -8.81 -14.98 -3.33
CA ALA A 12 -8.51 -16.12 -4.20
C ALA A 12 -7.07 -16.61 -4.03
N LEU A 13 -6.12 -15.70 -3.83
CA LEU A 13 -4.72 -15.97 -3.50
C LEU A 13 -4.52 -16.50 -2.06
N GLY A 14 -5.57 -16.50 -1.25
CA GLY A 14 -5.51 -16.93 0.15
C GLY A 14 -4.75 -15.95 1.05
N LEU A 15 -4.69 -14.67 0.66
CA LEU A 15 -4.12 -13.59 1.45
C LEU A 15 -4.97 -13.31 2.69
N ARG A 16 -4.32 -12.88 3.77
CA ARG A 16 -4.95 -12.70 5.07
C ARG A 16 -4.41 -11.47 5.78
N PRO A 17 -5.22 -10.81 6.63
CA PRO A 17 -4.72 -9.77 7.52
C PRO A 17 -3.43 -10.20 8.23
N GLY A 18 -2.43 -9.33 8.22
CA GLY A 18 -1.08 -9.63 8.72
C GLY A 18 -0.05 -9.98 7.66
N ASP A 19 -0.45 -10.39 6.45
CA ASP A 19 0.54 -10.57 5.37
C ASP A 19 1.14 -9.23 4.92
N ILE A 20 2.35 -9.30 4.37
CA ILE A 20 3.08 -8.16 3.84
C ILE A 20 3.32 -8.37 2.35
N VAL A 21 2.73 -7.52 1.51
CA VAL A 21 3.02 -7.52 0.07
C VAL A 21 4.28 -6.70 -0.15
N HIS A 22 5.36 -7.34 -0.60
CA HIS A 22 6.66 -6.71 -0.81
C HIS A 22 6.82 -6.13 -2.21
N ALA A 23 6.28 -6.81 -3.22
CA ALA A 23 6.47 -6.43 -4.61
C ALA A 23 5.31 -6.86 -5.50
N ILE A 24 5.12 -6.08 -6.58
CA ILE A 24 4.29 -6.42 -7.73
C ILE A 24 5.19 -6.40 -8.97
N ASP A 25 5.22 -7.48 -9.76
CA ASP A 25 6.09 -7.67 -10.92
C ASP A 25 7.57 -7.39 -10.60
N GLY A 26 8.05 -7.87 -9.45
CA GLY A 26 9.40 -7.63 -8.95
C GLY A 26 9.70 -6.18 -8.53
N LYS A 27 8.74 -5.26 -8.61
CA LYS A 27 8.90 -3.85 -8.21
C LYS A 27 8.53 -3.70 -6.73
N PRO A 28 9.45 -3.24 -5.87
CA PRO A 28 9.21 -3.15 -4.45
C PRO A 28 8.17 -2.08 -4.11
N LEU A 29 7.29 -2.37 -3.16
CA LEU A 29 6.27 -1.45 -2.67
C LEU A 29 6.80 -0.68 -1.46
N ARG A 30 6.81 0.66 -1.53
CA ARG A 30 7.19 1.52 -0.38
C ARG A 30 5.96 2.05 0.34
N ASP A 31 4.85 2.21 -0.38
CA ASP A 31 3.63 2.81 0.10
C ASP A 31 2.41 2.30 -0.68
N VAL A 32 1.23 2.78 -0.27
CA VAL A 32 -0.04 2.42 -0.91
C VAL A 32 -0.14 2.97 -2.34
N ILE A 33 0.62 4.02 -2.69
CA ILE A 33 0.62 4.61 -4.04
C ILE A 33 1.38 3.68 -4.99
N ASP A 34 2.54 3.16 -4.59
CA ASP A 34 3.27 2.14 -5.36
C ASP A 34 2.38 0.93 -5.62
N TYR A 35 1.68 0.45 -4.58
CA TYR A 35 0.71 -0.63 -4.71
C TYR A 35 -0.35 -0.31 -5.77
N GLN A 36 -1.08 0.81 -5.63
CA GLN A 36 -2.12 1.22 -6.57
C GLN A 36 -1.61 1.38 -8.00
N TYR A 37 -0.42 1.98 -8.14
CA TYR A 37 0.20 2.22 -9.44
C TYR A 37 0.60 0.92 -10.13
N TYR A 38 1.29 0.01 -9.42
CA TYR A 38 1.73 -1.24 -10.03
C TYR A 38 0.58 -2.21 -10.28
N THR A 39 -0.40 -2.31 -9.38
CA THR A 39 -1.60 -3.11 -9.64
C THR A 39 -2.44 -2.56 -10.79
N GLY A 40 -2.48 -1.22 -10.95
CA GLY A 40 -3.23 -0.57 -12.03
C GLY A 40 -2.51 -0.53 -13.38
N THR A 41 -1.21 -0.84 -13.41
CA THR A 41 -0.40 -0.91 -14.65
C THR A 41 0.11 -2.31 -14.95
N ALA A 42 -0.33 -3.31 -14.18
CA ALA A 42 -0.03 -4.71 -14.41
C ALA A 42 -0.59 -5.17 -15.76
N GLY A 43 0.07 -6.17 -16.35
CA GLY A 43 -0.37 -6.80 -17.59
C GLY A 43 -1.56 -7.75 -17.38
N ALA A 44 -1.75 -8.70 -18.30
CA ALA A 44 -2.73 -9.77 -18.13
C ALA A 44 -2.34 -10.77 -17.03
N VAL A 45 -1.07 -10.78 -16.63
CA VAL A 45 -0.54 -11.60 -15.52
C VAL A 45 0.29 -10.68 -14.63
N ALA A 46 0.13 -10.83 -13.33
CA ALA A 46 0.89 -10.12 -12.31
C ALA A 46 1.60 -11.10 -11.36
N GLU A 47 2.84 -10.81 -11.01
CA GLU A 47 3.58 -11.51 -9.97
C GLU A 47 3.49 -10.75 -8.64
N VAL A 48 3.10 -11.42 -7.56
CA VAL A 48 2.92 -10.82 -6.24
C VAL A 48 3.84 -11.51 -5.26
N THR A 49 4.79 -10.76 -4.70
CA THR A 49 5.65 -11.26 -3.62
C THR A 49 5.02 -10.94 -2.28
N VAL A 50 4.73 -11.96 -1.48
CA VAL A 50 4.09 -11.85 -0.17
C VAL A 50 4.95 -12.51 0.89
N GLU A 51 5.07 -11.87 2.05
CA GLU A 51 5.64 -12.45 3.25
C GLU A 51 4.55 -12.82 4.25
N ARG A 52 4.63 -14.03 4.79
CA ARG A 52 3.83 -14.51 5.91
C ARG A 52 4.73 -15.21 6.93
N GLY A 53 4.82 -14.64 8.13
CA GLY A 53 5.60 -15.24 9.22
C GLY A 53 7.10 -15.38 8.92
N GLY A 54 7.66 -14.49 8.09
CA GLY A 54 9.08 -14.53 7.67
C GLY A 54 9.36 -15.40 6.44
N GLU A 55 8.36 -16.10 5.91
CA GLU A 55 8.48 -16.84 4.65
C GLU A 55 7.98 -15.98 3.48
N LEU A 56 8.81 -15.85 2.44
CA LEU A 56 8.47 -15.15 1.19
C LEU A 56 7.94 -16.14 0.16
N THR A 57 6.74 -15.90 -0.33
CA THR A 57 6.11 -16.64 -1.44
C THR A 57 5.82 -15.71 -2.60
N ILE A 58 5.92 -16.27 -3.81
CA ILE A 58 5.58 -15.59 -5.05
C ILE A 58 4.31 -16.22 -5.60
N HIS A 59 3.33 -15.39 -5.93
CA HIS A 59 2.08 -15.79 -6.54
C HIS A 59 1.95 -15.17 -7.93
N GLU A 60 1.67 -15.97 -8.94
CA GLU A 60 1.21 -15.47 -10.24
C GLU A 60 -0.31 -15.40 -10.23
N VAL A 61 -0.85 -14.27 -10.68
CA VAL A 61 -2.29 -14.05 -10.82
C VAL A 61 -2.60 -13.59 -12.25
N GLU A 62 -3.57 -14.24 -12.88
CA GLU A 62 -4.16 -13.75 -14.12
C GLU A 62 -5.18 -12.66 -13.78
N LEU A 63 -5.12 -11.55 -14.52
CA LEU A 63 -5.97 -10.38 -14.34
C LEU A 63 -7.00 -10.32 -15.47
N GLU A 64 -8.27 -10.33 -15.11
CA GLU A 64 -9.39 -10.20 -16.04
C GLU A 64 -10.14 -8.88 -15.80
N GLY A 65 -10.30 -8.09 -16.86
CA GLY A 65 -11.27 -6.99 -16.92
C GLY A 65 -11.31 -6.06 -15.71
N ASP A 66 -12.34 -6.23 -14.88
CA ASP A 66 -12.67 -5.42 -13.70
C ASP A 66 -12.27 -6.05 -12.37
N ASP A 67 -11.36 -7.02 -12.38
CA ASP A 67 -10.86 -7.67 -11.19
C ASP A 67 -10.34 -6.68 -10.14
N LEU A 68 -10.75 -6.91 -8.91
CA LEU A 68 -10.34 -6.10 -7.76
C LEU A 68 -9.37 -6.89 -6.89
N TRP A 69 -8.23 -6.27 -6.60
CA TRP A 69 -7.24 -6.82 -5.68
C TRP A 69 -7.74 -6.94 -4.24
N GLY A 70 -8.62 -6.02 -3.83
CA GLY A 70 -9.33 -6.09 -2.55
C GLY A 70 -8.48 -5.96 -1.29
N LEU A 71 -7.24 -5.47 -1.38
CA LEU A 71 -6.35 -5.33 -0.23
C LEU A 71 -6.52 -3.97 0.46
N GLY A 72 -6.73 -3.99 1.78
CA GLY A 72 -6.80 -2.81 2.64
C GLY A 72 -5.51 -2.59 3.43
N PHE A 73 -5.08 -1.32 3.50
CA PHE A 73 -3.88 -0.89 4.23
C PHE A 73 -4.27 0.20 5.24
N THR A 74 -3.84 0.05 6.50
CA THR A 74 -4.08 1.04 7.57
C THR A 74 -3.21 2.28 7.41
N GLU A 75 -1.96 2.08 7.00
CA GLU A 75 -0.94 3.12 6.95
C GLU A 75 -0.64 3.49 5.49
N PRO A 76 -0.49 4.79 5.19
CA PRO A 76 -0.25 5.24 3.83
C PRO A 76 1.13 4.85 3.32
N THR A 77 2.13 4.73 4.20
CA THR A 77 3.49 4.30 3.88
C THR A 77 3.87 3.11 4.75
N PHE A 78 4.69 2.21 4.23
CA PHE A 78 5.05 0.97 4.94
C PHE A 78 6.27 1.14 5.86
N ASP A 79 7.06 2.20 5.66
CA ASP A 79 8.16 2.62 6.56
C ASP A 79 7.77 3.79 7.49
N GLY A 80 6.49 4.15 7.52
CA GLY A 80 5.96 5.29 8.27
C GLY A 80 6.29 6.65 7.64
N ILE A 81 5.57 7.69 8.06
CA ILE A 81 5.77 9.03 7.49
C ILE A 81 7.08 9.60 8.02
N ARG A 82 8.03 9.86 7.12
CA ARG A 82 9.27 10.56 7.46
C ARG A 82 8.96 11.98 7.93
N ARG A 83 9.32 12.26 9.18
CA ARG A 83 9.15 13.59 9.78
C ARG A 83 10.39 14.42 9.53
N CYS A 84 10.21 15.58 8.91
CA CYS A 84 11.26 16.58 8.80
C CYS A 84 11.58 17.13 10.21
N THR A 85 12.86 17.08 10.59
CA THR A 85 13.35 17.62 11.87
C THR A 85 13.80 19.08 11.77
N ASN A 86 13.72 19.68 10.58
CA ASN A 86 14.05 21.08 10.38
C ASN A 86 12.94 21.96 10.99
N ASP A 87 13.28 22.76 11.99
CA ASP A 87 12.35 23.62 12.71
C ASP A 87 12.13 24.95 11.98
N CYS A 88 11.76 24.85 10.69
CA CYS A 88 11.63 26.02 9.84
C CYS A 88 10.48 26.93 10.31
N PRO A 89 10.67 28.26 10.28
CA PRO A 89 9.61 29.24 10.50
C PRO A 89 8.59 29.33 9.34
N PHE A 90 8.57 28.36 8.43
CA PHE A 90 7.63 28.20 7.31
C PHE A 90 7.18 26.74 7.14
N CYS A 91 7.27 25.93 8.21
CA CYS A 91 6.98 24.49 8.15
C CYS A 91 5.48 24.22 7.89
N PHE A 92 5.13 23.77 6.68
CA PHE A 92 3.74 23.43 6.31
C PHE A 92 3.07 22.36 7.20
N VAL A 93 3.86 21.52 7.88
CA VAL A 93 3.35 20.52 8.83
C VAL A 93 3.07 21.14 10.21
N LYS A 94 3.90 22.08 10.68
CA LYS A 94 3.78 22.70 12.01
C LYS A 94 2.97 24.01 12.00
N GLN A 95 2.78 24.65 10.85
CA GLN A 95 2.25 26.01 10.80
C GLN A 95 0.74 26.06 10.57
N VAL A 96 0.03 26.27 11.68
CA VAL A 96 -1.04 27.26 11.70
C VAL A 96 -0.55 28.42 12.57
N PRO A 97 -0.11 29.56 12.00
CA PRO A 97 0.26 30.72 12.80
C PRO A 97 -0.90 31.15 13.70
N ARG A 98 -0.60 31.63 14.91
CA ARG A 98 -1.62 32.19 15.82
C ARG A 98 -2.42 33.27 15.08
N GLY A 99 -3.75 33.12 15.02
CA GLY A 99 -4.66 34.04 14.32
C GLY A 99 -5.02 33.65 12.88
N MET A 100 -4.45 32.57 12.34
CA MET A 100 -4.92 32.00 11.07
C MET A 100 -6.13 31.05 11.26
N ARG A 101 -6.74 30.66 10.14
CA ARG A 101 -8.00 29.90 10.05
C ARG A 101 -8.08 28.78 11.09
N ARG A 102 -9.24 28.63 11.72
CA ARG A 102 -9.54 27.47 12.57
C ARG A 102 -9.42 26.20 11.73
N THR A 103 -8.69 25.21 12.22
CA THR A 103 -8.72 23.86 11.68
C THR A 103 -10.12 23.29 11.81
N LEU A 104 -10.57 22.60 10.75
CA LEU A 104 -11.86 21.90 10.65
C LEU A 104 -11.84 20.62 11.50
#